data_AF-K6WRN9-F1
#
_entry.id   AF-K6WRN9-F1
#
_cell.length_a   1.000
_cell.length_b   1.000
_cell.length_c   1.000
_cell.angle_alpha   90.00
_cell.angle_beta   90.00
_cell.angle_gamma   90.00
#
_symmetry.space_group_name_H-M   'P 1'
#
loop_
_entity.id
_entity.type
_entity.pdbx_description
1 polymer ?
#
loop_
_entity_poly.entity_id
_entity_poly.type
_entity_poly.pdbx_seq_one_letter_code
_entity_poly.pdbx_strand_id
1 'polypeptide(L)'
;RGGVVVLAGAPTHDRLPPVEALVRWAPEWFADRELTERTALRLPPTVWTARLSGPQGALGDALAALPAVGLPPSVEHIGPVLLDQSPHNSVAMISGATLGSVPPTPEAERPAHVLLRADPADAAAATAALSRWRRLRSVRKDGGGVSVRVGAHELGG
;
A
#
# COMPACT_ATOMS: atom_id res chain seq x y z
N ARG A 1 -38.90 10.20 -9.55
CA ARG A 1 -39.50 9.75 -8.26
C ARG A 1 -38.66 10.34 -7.14
N GLY A 2 -39.27 11.02 -6.18
CA GLY A 2 -38.58 11.52 -4.98
C GLY A 2 -38.47 10.45 -3.90
N GLY A 3 -37.50 10.63 -3.00
CA GLY A 3 -37.27 9.76 -1.83
C GLY A 3 -36.50 10.52 -0.76
N VAL A 4 -36.61 10.09 0.49
CA VAL A 4 -35.85 10.65 1.61
C VAL A 4 -34.55 9.84 1.74
N VAL A 5 -33.41 10.54 1.80
CA VAL A 5 -32.10 9.94 2.07
C VAL A 5 -31.63 10.42 3.44
N VAL A 6 -31.19 9.49 4.29
CA VAL A 6 -30.62 9.80 5.60
C VAL A 6 -29.14 9.42 5.58
N LEU A 7 -28.26 10.38 5.87
CA LEU A 7 -26.85 10.13 6.10
C LEU A 7 -26.61 9.94 7.60
N ALA A 8 -26.12 8.77 8.00
CA ALA A 8 -25.76 8.46 9.38
C ALA A 8 -24.24 8.51 9.59
N GLY A 9 -23.80 8.80 10.82
CA GLY A 9 -22.37 8.81 11.18
C GLY A 9 -21.61 10.08 10.80
N ALA A 10 -22.28 11.10 10.27
CA ALA A 10 -21.67 12.41 10.09
C ALA A 10 -21.50 13.10 11.46
N PRO A 11 -20.29 13.56 11.83
CA PRO A 11 -20.07 14.33 13.04
C PRO A 11 -20.91 15.62 12.99
N THR A 12 -21.51 15.98 14.13
CA THR A 12 -22.40 17.16 14.22
C THR A 12 -21.65 18.47 14.48
N HIS A 13 -20.40 18.39 14.93
CA HIS A 13 -19.55 19.54 15.25
C HIS A 13 -18.61 19.95 14.12
N ASP A 14 -18.33 19.04 13.18
CA ASP A 14 -17.41 19.28 12.07
C ASP A 14 -18.14 19.25 10.73
N ARG A 15 -17.86 20.24 9.89
CA ARG A 15 -18.31 20.23 8.50
C ARG A 15 -17.37 19.37 7.66
N LEU A 16 -17.91 18.26 7.16
CA LEU A 16 -17.19 17.38 6.24
C LEU A 16 -17.54 17.76 4.79
N PRO A 17 -16.55 18.17 3.96
CA PRO A 17 -16.79 18.51 2.56
C PRO A 17 -17.57 17.46 1.74
N PRO A 18 -17.38 16.13 1.93
CA PRO A 18 -18.20 15.12 1.26
C PRO A 18 -19.70 15.25 1.58
N VAL A 19 -20.05 15.62 2.82
CA VAL A 19 -21.44 15.76 3.28
C VAL A 19 -22.08 17.01 2.67
N GLU A 20 -21.34 18.12 2.64
CA GLU A 20 -21.80 19.36 2.00
C GLU A 20 -22.06 19.16 0.51
N ALA A 21 -21.16 18.47 -0.17
CA ALA A 21 -21.30 18.13 -1.58
C ALA A 21 -22.53 17.26 -1.85
N LEU A 22 -22.78 16.25 -0.99
CA LEU A 22 -23.96 15.39 -1.11
C LEU A 22 -25.27 16.18 -0.95
N VAL A 23 -25.37 17.01 0.09
CA VAL A 23 -26.58 17.81 0.37
C VAL A 23 -26.87 18.82 -0.73
N ARG A 24 -25.83 19.43 -1.30
CA ARG A 24 -25.95 20.39 -2.41
C ARG A 24 -26.07 19.73 -3.77
N TRP A 25 -25.91 18.41 -3.84
CA TRP A 25 -25.76 17.65 -5.08
C TRP A 25 -24.66 18.24 -5.98
N ALA A 26 -23.48 18.48 -5.41
CA ALA A 26 -22.31 19.06 -6.07
C ALA A 26 -21.10 18.09 -6.08
N PRO A 27 -21.22 16.89 -6.67
CA PRO A 27 -20.16 15.88 -6.68
C PRO A 27 -18.92 16.32 -7.47
N GLU A 28 -19.10 17.08 -8.56
CA GLU A 28 -18.02 17.58 -9.41
C GLU A 28 -17.08 18.51 -8.64
N TRP A 29 -17.66 19.47 -7.90
CA TRP A 29 -16.89 20.36 -7.02
C TRP A 29 -16.05 19.60 -6.00
N PHE A 30 -16.63 18.56 -5.37
CA PHE A 30 -15.92 17.77 -4.39
C PHE A 30 -14.79 16.96 -5.03
N ALA A 31 -15.05 16.35 -6.19
CA ALA A 31 -14.05 15.58 -6.93
C ALA A 31 -12.85 16.45 -7.37
N ASP A 32 -13.10 17.66 -7.90
CA ASP A 32 -12.04 18.57 -8.34
C ASP A 32 -11.16 19.05 -7.18
N ARG A 33 -11.81 19.42 -6.06
CA ARG A 33 -11.12 19.80 -4.84
C ARG A 33 -10.25 18.65 -4.35
N GLU A 34 -10.82 17.47 -4.24
CA GLU A 34 -10.14 16.29 -3.71
C GLU A 34 -8.99 15.83 -4.62
N LEU A 35 -9.15 15.92 -5.94
CA LEU A 35 -8.08 15.62 -6.90
C LEU A 35 -6.94 16.65 -6.79
N THR A 36 -7.27 17.92 -6.56
CA THR A 36 -6.27 18.98 -6.35
C THR A 36 -5.45 18.71 -5.09
N GLU A 37 -6.10 18.37 -3.97
CA GLU A 37 -5.43 18.02 -2.71
C GLU A 37 -4.56 16.76 -2.88
N ARG A 38 -5.06 15.73 -3.56
CA ARG A 38 -4.28 14.51 -3.87
C ARG A 38 -3.08 14.79 -4.75
N THR A 39 -3.21 15.70 -5.73
CA THR A 39 -2.11 16.12 -6.59
C THR A 39 -1.00 16.76 -5.76
N ALA A 40 -1.37 17.70 -4.89
CA ALA A 40 -0.43 18.39 -4.01
C ALA A 40 0.32 17.43 -3.07
N LEU A 41 -0.36 16.38 -2.60
CA LEU A 41 0.23 15.38 -1.69
C LEU A 41 0.87 14.18 -2.41
N ARG A 42 0.87 14.15 -3.75
CA ARG A 42 1.35 13.02 -4.56
C ARG A 42 0.72 11.69 -4.10
N LEU A 43 -0.61 11.68 -4.01
CA LEU A 43 -1.42 10.52 -3.61
C LEU A 43 -2.15 9.91 -4.82
N PRO A 44 -2.38 8.59 -4.85
CA PRO A 44 -3.20 7.98 -5.89
C PRO A 44 -4.57 8.67 -6.00
N PRO A 45 -5.09 8.91 -7.23
CA PRO A 45 -4.60 8.39 -8.52
C PRO A 45 -3.56 9.27 -9.22
N THR A 46 -3.05 10.34 -8.60
CA THR A 46 -2.17 11.33 -9.28
C THR A 46 -0.72 10.87 -9.41
N VAL A 47 -0.41 9.71 -8.85
CA VAL A 47 0.88 9.03 -8.93
C VAL A 47 0.67 7.53 -9.12
N TRP A 48 1.66 6.89 -9.72
CA TRP A 48 1.74 5.44 -9.72
C TRP A 48 2.29 4.94 -8.40
N THR A 49 1.72 3.86 -7.87
CA THR A 49 2.20 3.20 -6.65
C THR A 49 2.25 1.69 -6.78
N ALA A 50 3.25 1.09 -6.15
CA ALA A 50 3.33 -0.35 -5.97
C ALA A 50 3.80 -0.72 -4.56
N ARG A 51 3.14 -1.67 -3.91
CA ARG A 51 3.51 -2.19 -2.61
C ARG A 51 4.22 -3.53 -2.76
N LEU A 52 5.44 -3.63 -2.24
CA LEU A 52 6.15 -4.89 -2.05
C LEU A 52 5.97 -5.34 -0.59
N SER A 53 5.67 -6.61 -0.39
CA SER A 53 5.32 -7.17 0.92
C SER A 53 6.06 -8.46 1.18
N GLY A 54 6.77 -8.59 2.30
CA GLY A 54 7.61 -9.76 2.58
C GLY A 54 8.46 -9.61 3.84
N PRO A 55 9.30 -10.62 4.17
CA PRO A 55 10.34 -10.45 5.18
C PRO A 55 11.27 -9.29 4.81
N GLN A 56 11.70 -8.49 5.79
CA GLN A 56 12.54 -7.31 5.57
C GLN A 56 13.82 -7.62 4.78
N GLY A 57 14.49 -8.73 5.07
CA GLY A 57 15.69 -9.16 4.34
C GLY A 57 15.39 -9.45 2.86
N ALA A 58 14.31 -10.18 2.59
CA ALA A 58 13.88 -10.49 1.23
C ALA A 58 13.46 -9.24 0.44
N LEU A 59 12.91 -8.23 1.11
CA LEU A 59 12.61 -6.93 0.53
C LEU A 59 13.89 -6.13 0.21
N GLY A 60 14.91 -6.18 1.07
CA GLY A 60 16.22 -5.60 0.79
C GLY A 60 16.84 -6.17 -0.48
N ASP A 61 16.88 -7.51 -0.58
CA ASP A 61 17.37 -8.20 -1.78
C ASP A 61 16.53 -7.87 -3.03
N ALA A 62 15.21 -7.72 -2.85
CA ALA A 62 14.32 -7.32 -3.93
C ALA A 62 14.70 -5.95 -4.47
N LEU A 63 14.77 -4.94 -3.60
CA LEU A 63 15.08 -3.56 -3.98
C LEU A 63 16.46 -3.43 -4.64
N ALA A 64 17.47 -4.16 -4.13
CA ALA A 64 18.81 -4.19 -4.71
C ALA A 64 18.83 -4.75 -6.15
N ALA A 65 17.93 -5.68 -6.47
CA ALA A 65 17.85 -6.31 -7.79
C ALA A 65 17.01 -5.50 -8.81
N LEU A 66 16.16 -4.57 -8.37
CA LEU A 66 15.26 -3.83 -9.26
C LEU A 66 15.97 -2.96 -10.32
N PRO A 67 17.09 -2.27 -10.03
CA PRO A 67 17.83 -1.52 -11.05
C PRO A 67 18.31 -2.40 -12.22
N ALA A 68 18.76 -3.62 -11.93
CA ALA A 68 19.27 -4.56 -12.95
C ALA A 68 18.18 -5.04 -13.93
N VAL A 69 16.91 -4.96 -13.56
CA VAL A 69 15.78 -5.29 -14.45
C VAL A 69 15.15 -4.06 -15.11
N GLY A 70 15.81 -2.90 -15.00
CA GLY A 70 15.40 -1.65 -15.62
C GLY A 70 14.24 -0.95 -14.90
N LEU A 71 14.21 -0.96 -13.56
CA LEU A 71 13.37 -0.04 -12.81
C LEU A 71 13.86 1.40 -13.07
N PRO A 72 12.97 2.36 -13.42
CA PRO A 72 13.39 3.75 -13.61
C PRO A 72 14.02 4.33 -12.33
N PRO A 73 15.10 5.10 -12.42
CA PRO A 73 15.75 5.72 -11.26
C PRO A 73 14.89 6.81 -10.60
N SER A 74 13.85 7.30 -11.30
CA SER A 74 12.85 8.23 -10.78
C SER A 74 11.85 7.58 -9.82
N VAL A 75 11.82 6.25 -9.71
CA VAL A 75 10.93 5.54 -8.77
C VAL A 75 11.44 5.75 -7.34
N GLU A 76 10.61 6.41 -6.55
CA GLU A 76 10.85 6.67 -5.13
C GLU A 76 10.55 5.42 -4.30
N HIS A 77 11.41 5.13 -3.31
CA HIS A 77 11.25 4.02 -2.38
C HIS A 77 10.91 4.57 -0.98
N ILE A 78 9.75 4.18 -0.43
CA ILE A 78 9.26 4.60 0.89
C ILE A 78 9.15 3.36 1.78
N GLY A 79 9.85 3.37 2.91
CA GLY A 79 9.99 2.21 3.81
C GLY A 79 11.41 1.61 3.76
N PRO A 80 11.64 0.42 4.34
CA PRO A 80 10.63 -0.55 4.80
C PRO A 80 9.89 -0.13 6.07
N VAL A 81 8.60 -0.41 6.12
CA VAL A 81 7.76 -0.29 7.32
C VAL A 81 7.55 -1.69 7.87
N LEU A 82 8.03 -1.94 9.08
CA LEU A 82 7.78 -3.17 9.81
C LEU A 82 6.28 -3.28 10.12
N LEU A 83 5.74 -4.48 9.92
CA LEU A 83 4.38 -4.81 10.30
C LEU A 83 4.45 -5.45 11.67
N ASP A 84 4.36 -4.61 12.69
CA ASP A 84 4.23 -5.08 14.05
C ASP A 84 2.98 -5.94 14.12
N GLN A 85 3.08 -7.12 14.72
CA GLN A 85 1.91 -7.84 15.21
C GLN A 85 1.34 -7.00 16.36
N SER A 86 0.55 -5.97 16.03
CA SER A 86 -0.10 -5.16 17.05
C SER A 86 -0.87 -6.10 17.99
N PRO A 87 -0.74 -5.96 19.33
CA PRO A 87 -1.36 -6.87 20.29
C PRO A 87 -2.91 -6.89 20.22
N HIS A 88 -3.49 -6.05 19.37
CA HIS A 88 -4.92 -5.91 19.12
C HIS A 88 -5.42 -6.96 18.12
N ASN A 89 -4.52 -7.64 17.41
CA ASN A 89 -4.80 -8.80 16.56
C ASN A 89 -4.53 -10.14 17.28
N SER A 90 -4.12 -10.08 18.55
CA SER A 90 -3.83 -11.26 19.37
C SER A 90 -5.09 -11.71 20.11
N VAL A 91 -6.00 -12.40 19.42
CA VAL A 91 -7.05 -13.21 20.08
C VAL A 91 -6.42 -14.31 20.98
N ALA A 92 -5.10 -14.47 20.95
CA ALA A 92 -4.33 -15.38 21.79
C ALA A 92 -4.23 -15.00 23.29
N MET A 93 -4.70 -13.82 23.73
CA MET A 93 -4.60 -13.40 25.14
C MET A 93 -5.79 -13.83 26.04
N ILE A 94 -6.71 -14.66 25.54
CA ILE A 94 -7.82 -15.21 26.37
C ILE A 94 -7.41 -16.55 27.04
N SER A 95 -6.25 -17.12 26.73
CA SER A 95 -5.74 -18.30 27.43
C SER A 95 -4.63 -17.89 28.38
N GLY A 96 -4.95 -17.83 29.68
CA GLY A 96 -4.04 -17.53 30.79
C GLY A 96 -2.91 -18.55 30.98
N ALA A 97 -2.05 -18.68 29.99
CA ALA A 97 -0.77 -19.36 30.09
C ALA A 97 0.32 -18.29 30.15
N THR A 98 1.06 -18.24 31.26
CA THR A 98 2.33 -17.52 31.35
C THR A 98 3.31 -18.14 30.35
N LEU A 99 3.36 -17.60 29.14
CA LEU A 99 4.34 -18.01 28.14
C LEU A 99 5.69 -17.39 28.51
N GLY A 100 6.71 -18.24 28.65
CA GLY A 100 8.10 -17.81 28.73
C GLY A 100 8.45 -16.87 27.58
N SER A 101 9.46 -16.01 27.77
CA SER A 101 9.86 -15.03 26.77
C SER A 101 10.16 -15.71 25.43
N VAL A 102 9.26 -15.56 24.47
CA VAL A 102 9.55 -15.93 23.07
C VAL A 102 10.69 -15.01 22.63
N PRO A 103 11.84 -15.56 22.17
CA PRO A 103 12.93 -14.73 21.68
C PRO A 103 12.41 -13.87 20.52
N PRO A 104 12.79 -12.58 20.44
CA PRO A 104 12.30 -11.69 19.41
C PRO A 104 12.69 -12.25 18.03
N THR A 105 11.74 -12.29 17.10
CA THR A 105 12.02 -12.65 15.70
C THR A 105 13.13 -11.75 15.14
N PRO A 106 14.16 -12.31 14.46
CA PRO A 106 15.18 -11.52 13.80
C PRO A 106 14.56 -10.49 12.86
N GLU A 107 15.11 -9.29 12.83
CA GLU A 107 14.55 -8.17 12.05
C GLU A 107 14.41 -8.52 10.55
N ALA A 108 15.38 -9.22 9.97
CA ALA A 108 15.34 -9.66 8.57
C ALA A 108 14.15 -10.58 8.24
N GLU A 109 13.61 -11.29 9.22
CA GLU A 109 12.48 -12.20 9.07
C GLU A 109 11.13 -11.51 9.37
N ARG A 110 11.16 -10.31 9.95
CA ARG A 110 9.92 -9.60 10.28
C ARG A 110 9.17 -9.21 9.02
N PRO A 111 7.84 -9.37 9.01
CA PRO A 111 7.03 -8.95 7.90
C PRO A 111 7.11 -7.42 7.77
N ALA A 112 7.30 -6.95 6.55
CA ALA A 112 7.43 -5.54 6.24
C ALA A 112 6.76 -5.22 4.89
N HIS A 113 6.55 -3.93 4.66
CA HIS A 113 6.11 -3.41 3.37
C HIS A 113 7.01 -2.26 2.92
N VAL A 114 7.26 -2.19 1.61
CA VAL A 114 7.87 -1.04 0.94
C VAL A 114 6.88 -0.53 -0.09
N LEU A 115 6.72 0.79 -0.15
CA LEU A 115 5.92 1.47 -1.16
C LEU A 115 6.86 2.09 -2.20
N LEU A 116 6.68 1.71 -3.45
CA LEU A 116 7.26 2.36 -4.61
C LEU A 116 6.29 3.42 -5.11
N ARG A 117 6.79 4.61 -5.43
CA ARG A 117 6.00 5.71 -5.98
C ARG A 117 6.70 6.32 -7.19
N ALA A 118 5.96 6.59 -8.26
CA ALA A 118 6.50 7.19 -9.47
C ALA A 118 5.53 8.18 -10.10
N ASP A 119 6.05 9.02 -11.00
CA ASP A 119 5.21 9.80 -11.89
C ASP A 119 4.37 8.86 -12.79
N PRO A 120 3.11 9.21 -13.12
CA PRO A 120 2.30 8.44 -14.06
C PRO A 120 3.00 8.18 -15.41
N ALA A 121 3.87 9.08 -15.88
CA ALA A 121 4.64 8.87 -17.12
C ALA A 121 5.59 7.66 -17.04
N ASP A 122 6.09 7.33 -15.85
CA ASP A 122 7.00 6.19 -15.61
C ASP A 122 6.26 4.90 -15.26
N ALA A 123 4.94 4.95 -15.07
CA ALA A 123 4.12 3.85 -14.56
C ALA A 123 4.26 2.55 -15.36
N ALA A 124 4.26 2.65 -16.69
CA ALA A 124 4.37 1.50 -17.59
C ALA A 124 5.76 0.85 -17.48
N ALA A 125 6.83 1.66 -17.46
CA ALA A 125 8.20 1.18 -17.33
C ALA A 125 8.44 0.52 -15.96
N ALA A 126 7.95 1.15 -14.88
CA ALA A 126 8.05 0.62 -13.52
C ALA A 126 7.28 -0.69 -13.35
N THR A 127 6.05 -0.78 -13.85
CA THR A 127 5.23 -2.00 -13.82
C THR A 127 5.87 -3.13 -14.63
N ALA A 128 6.43 -2.82 -15.79
CA ALA A 128 7.13 -3.79 -16.62
C ALA A 128 8.41 -4.32 -15.94
N ALA A 129 9.14 -3.47 -15.23
CA ALA A 129 10.31 -3.86 -14.44
C ALA A 129 9.95 -4.83 -13.31
N LEU A 130 8.91 -4.50 -12.53
CA LEU A 130 8.42 -5.39 -11.46
C LEU A 130 7.97 -6.75 -12.01
N SER A 131 7.31 -6.75 -13.17
CA SER A 131 6.88 -7.98 -13.84
C SER A 131 8.06 -8.81 -14.35
N ARG A 132 9.10 -8.19 -14.93
CA ARG A 132 10.35 -8.87 -15.33
C ARG A 132 11.05 -9.50 -14.14
N TRP A 133 11.22 -8.73 -13.05
CA TRP A 133 11.85 -9.23 -11.83
C TRP A 133 11.09 -10.42 -11.22
N ARG A 134 9.76 -10.38 -11.16
CA ARG A 134 8.95 -11.52 -10.70
C ARG A 134 9.16 -12.77 -11.55
N ARG A 135 9.20 -12.62 -12.89
CA ARG A 135 9.46 -13.76 -13.79
C ARG A 135 10.84 -14.38 -13.53
N LEU A 136 11.87 -13.56 -13.36
CA LEU A 136 13.23 -14.05 -13.06
C LEU A 136 13.30 -14.80 -11.72
N ARG A 137 12.58 -14.32 -10.69
CA ARG A 137 12.47 -15.01 -9.38
C ARG A 137 11.72 -16.33 -9.48
N SER A 138 10.61 -16.35 -10.22
CA SER A 138 9.77 -17.55 -10.39
C SER A 138 10.56 -18.71 -11.01
N VAL A 139 11.44 -18.41 -11.98
CA VAL A 139 12.32 -19.41 -12.62
C VAL A 139 13.31 -20.03 -11.62
N ARG A 140 13.73 -19.27 -10.60
CA ARG A 140 14.68 -19.74 -9.58
C ARG A 140 14.04 -20.55 -8.45
N LYS A 141 12.69 -20.68 -8.44
CA LYS A 141 11.89 -21.23 -7.31
C LYS A 141 12.07 -20.47 -5.99
N ASP A 142 12.44 -19.19 -6.04
CA ASP A 142 12.60 -18.33 -4.85
C ASP A 142 11.25 -17.78 -4.33
N GLY A 143 10.16 -18.53 -4.48
CA GLY A 143 8.77 -18.03 -4.45
C GLY A 143 8.21 -17.55 -3.11
N GLY A 144 8.95 -17.66 -2.01
CA GLY A 144 8.40 -17.45 -0.66
C GLY A 144 8.50 -16.04 -0.07
N GLY A 145 9.26 -15.12 -0.68
CA GLY A 145 9.68 -13.91 0.04
C GLY A 145 8.82 -12.67 -0.15
N VAL A 146 8.43 -12.32 -1.37
CA VAL A 146 7.93 -10.97 -1.66
C VAL A 146 6.74 -10.99 -2.63
N SER A 147 5.57 -10.52 -2.18
CA SER A 147 4.42 -10.25 -3.05
C SER A 147 4.42 -8.78 -3.52
N VAL A 148 3.79 -8.52 -4.67
CA VAL A 148 3.77 -7.20 -5.31
C VAL A 148 2.34 -6.85 -5.70
N ARG A 149 1.88 -5.68 -5.28
CA ARG A 149 0.58 -5.09 -5.66
C ARG A 149 0.78 -3.73 -6.29
N VAL A 150 0.25 -3.48 -7.48
CA VAL A 150 0.28 -2.19 -8.17
C VAL A 150 -1.11 -1.54 -8.08
N GLY A 151 -1.20 -0.36 -7.48
CA GLY A 151 -2.49 0.23 -7.13
C GLY A 151 -3.36 -0.75 -6.32
N ALA A 152 -4.57 -1.01 -6.80
CA ALA A 152 -5.48 -2.01 -6.21
C ALA A 152 -5.25 -3.45 -6.72
N HIS A 153 -4.39 -3.66 -7.72
CA HIS A 153 -4.25 -4.93 -8.42
C HIS A 153 -3.02 -5.70 -7.94
N GLU A 154 -3.19 -6.99 -7.66
CA GLU A 154 -2.07 -7.88 -7.39
C GLU A 154 -1.38 -8.28 -8.70
N LEU A 155 -0.05 -8.20 -8.77
CA LEU A 155 0.67 -8.62 -9.97
C LEU A 155 0.86 -10.14 -9.97
N GLY A 156 0.26 -10.84 -10.94
CA GLY A 156 0.44 -12.27 -11.15
C GLY A 156 -0.48 -13.18 -10.32
N GLY A 157 -1.58 -12.63 -9.79
CA GLY A 157 -2.78 -13.38 -9.42
C GLY A 157 -3.78 -13.44 -10.57
#